data_AF-A0A3B3E1V2-F1
#
_entry.id   AF-A0A3B3E1V2-F1
#
_cell.length_a   1.000
_cell.length_b   1.000
_cell.length_c   1.000
_cell.angle_alpha   90.00
_cell.angle_beta   90.00
_cell.angle_gamma   90.00
#
_symmetry.space_group_name_H-M   'P 1'
#
loop_
_entity.id
_entity.type
_entity.pdbx_description
1 polymer ?
#
loop_
_entity_poly.entity_id
_entity_poly.type
_entity_poly.pdbx_seq_one_letter_code
_entity_poly.pdbx_strand_id
1 'polypeptide(L)'
;MTEEKIPTTLKVILIGNSGVGKSSFMNRYVNHRFTNAYRATVGTDFFSKRTVLDGETVILQIWDTAGTERFQSLGTPLYRGSHCCMLVFDVTSSASFGALDVWRKEFLVQGEPPDPSDFPFIVLGNKTDLSDREVSRRKAQQWCEELGAEYFEGSAKADMDVEQPFKRAAQLALQQDHLGGSGTFYALAAFMFFLFVFGSSINSLTIACTFQNKKLRSHLNYILVNLSVANLLVSGVGSSTAFCSFACRYFIFGSLGCKIEGFVATLGGMVSLWSLAVIAFERWLVICKPLGNFTFKPEHALVCCLVTWVCALAAAVPPLVGWSRYIPEGLQCSCGPDWYTTDNKYNNESYVMFLFCFCFAVPLATIVFCYSQLLVTLKMAAKAQAESASTQKAEREVTRMVVVMVLGFLVCWMPYASFALWVVNNRGHSFDLRLATIPSCFSKASTVYNPVIYVLLNKQFRSCMLMMLGMGGGEEEASTSVTEVSKVGPV
;
A
#
# COMPACT_ATOMS: atom_id res chain seq x y z
N MET A 1 24.16 17.44 2.86
CA MET A 1 23.18 17.43 3.96
C MET A 1 22.49 16.09 3.95
N THR A 2 22.84 15.22 4.90
CA THR A 2 22.16 13.94 5.14
C THR A 2 20.74 14.23 5.59
N GLU A 3 19.72 13.75 4.85
CA GLU A 3 18.33 13.78 5.28
C GLU A 3 18.22 13.02 6.62
N GLU A 4 18.00 13.72 7.73
CA GLU A 4 17.64 13.07 8.99
C GLU A 4 16.27 12.39 8.82
N LYS A 5 16.28 11.06 8.87
CA LYS A 5 15.10 10.20 8.88
C LYS A 5 14.16 10.64 10.02
N ILE A 6 12.93 11.05 9.70
CA ILE A 6 11.92 11.39 10.71
C ILE A 6 11.51 10.10 11.42
N PRO A 7 11.74 9.95 12.73
CA PRO A 7 11.41 8.73 13.46
C PRO A 7 9.90 8.53 13.57
N THR A 8 9.42 7.28 13.42
CA THR A 8 8.02 6.91 13.69
C THR A 8 7.68 7.20 15.15
N THR A 9 6.56 7.87 15.39
CA THR A 9 6.12 8.22 16.75
C THR A 9 5.03 7.26 17.21
N LEU A 10 5.28 6.54 18.30
CA LEU A 10 4.39 5.55 18.89
C LEU A 10 3.84 6.11 20.21
N LYS A 11 2.51 6.19 20.33
CA LYS A 11 1.83 6.62 21.56
C LYS A 11 1.59 5.43 22.47
N VAL A 12 2.21 5.42 23.65
CA VAL A 12 1.98 4.45 24.72
C VAL A 12 1.39 5.16 25.92
N ILE A 13 0.26 4.68 26.43
CA ILE A 13 -0.41 5.27 27.59
C ILE A 13 -0.23 4.37 28.82
N LEU A 14 0.02 4.97 29.99
CA LEU A 14 0.11 4.29 31.27
C LEU A 14 -1.14 4.60 32.09
N ILE A 15 -1.91 3.59 32.45
CA ILE A 15 -3.13 3.75 33.26
C ILE A 15 -3.12 2.79 34.46
N GLY A 16 -3.83 3.16 35.51
CA GLY A 16 -3.85 2.44 36.78
C GLY A 16 -4.09 3.39 37.95
N ASN A 17 -4.38 2.85 39.14
CA ASN A 17 -4.72 3.66 40.31
C ASN A 17 -3.67 4.72 40.65
N SER A 18 -4.09 5.80 41.31
CA SER A 18 -3.15 6.77 41.87
C SER A 18 -2.20 6.09 42.86
N GLY A 19 -0.93 6.49 42.86
CA GLY A 19 0.08 5.99 43.80
C GLY A 19 0.71 4.63 43.45
N VAL A 20 0.29 3.96 42.37
CA VAL A 20 0.94 2.70 41.92
C VAL A 20 2.34 2.92 41.32
N GLY A 21 2.68 4.17 40.99
CA GLY A 21 4.02 4.57 40.55
C GLY A 21 4.23 4.67 39.04
N LYS A 22 3.16 4.93 38.26
CA LYS A 22 3.20 5.17 36.80
C LYS A 22 4.23 6.24 36.42
N SER A 23 4.09 7.43 37.01
CA SER A 23 4.97 8.58 36.80
C SER A 23 6.42 8.27 37.19
N SER A 24 6.61 7.57 38.32
CA SER A 24 7.94 7.17 38.79
C SER A 24 8.60 6.16 37.84
N PHE A 25 7.83 5.20 37.30
CA PHE A 25 8.33 4.19 36.38
C PHE A 25 8.67 4.80 35.02
N MET A 26 7.80 5.68 34.49
CA MET A 26 8.07 6.48 33.30
C MET A 26 9.31 7.36 33.48
N ASN A 27 9.40 8.12 34.57
CA ASN A 27 10.53 9.02 34.84
C ASN A 27 11.84 8.24 35.02
N ARG A 28 11.77 7.05 35.62
CA ARG A 28 12.92 6.15 35.70
C ARG A 28 13.37 5.72 34.30
N TYR A 29 12.45 5.30 33.45
CA TYR A 29 12.77 4.90 32.08
C TYR A 29 13.34 6.07 31.25
N VAL A 30 12.74 7.26 31.32
CA VAL A 30 13.11 8.38 30.44
C VAL A 30 14.33 9.14 30.96
N ASN A 31 14.34 9.51 32.23
CA ASN A 31 15.33 10.42 32.81
C ASN A 31 16.35 9.72 33.71
N HIS A 32 16.24 8.41 33.91
CA HIS A 32 17.08 7.65 34.85
C HIS A 32 17.05 8.22 36.27
N ARG A 33 15.90 8.77 36.68
CA ARG A 33 15.71 9.46 37.97
C ARG A 33 14.53 8.88 38.74
N PHE A 34 14.68 8.85 40.06
CA PHE A 34 13.62 8.54 41.02
C PHE A 34 13.66 9.55 42.17
N THR A 35 12.48 9.91 42.69
CA THR A 35 12.35 10.81 43.84
C THR A 35 11.44 10.20 44.89
N ASN A 36 11.83 10.33 46.15
CA ASN A 36 11.00 9.94 47.31
C ASN A 36 9.92 10.98 47.62
N ALA A 37 10.03 12.20 47.07
CA ALA A 37 9.01 13.23 47.26
C ALA A 37 7.78 12.88 46.42
N TYR A 38 6.73 12.36 47.08
CA TYR A 38 5.45 12.12 46.43
C TYR A 38 4.86 13.46 45.96
N ARG A 39 4.69 13.59 44.64
CA ARG A 39 3.92 14.67 44.01
C ARG A 39 2.82 14.02 43.21
N ALA A 40 1.57 14.37 43.51
CA ALA A 40 0.44 13.94 42.70
C ALA A 40 0.55 14.54 41.30
N THR A 41 0.35 13.73 40.27
CA THR A 41 0.29 14.20 38.88
C THR A 41 -1.00 15.00 38.70
N VAL A 42 -0.87 16.28 38.36
CA VAL A 42 -2.01 17.15 38.05
C VAL A 42 -2.19 17.17 36.53
N GLY A 43 -3.25 16.55 36.03
CA GLY A 43 -3.51 16.43 34.59
C GLY A 43 -2.75 15.28 33.92
N THR A 44 -2.25 15.51 32.70
CA THR A 44 -1.52 14.52 31.88
C THR A 44 -0.21 15.11 31.40
N ASP A 45 0.89 14.37 31.60
CA ASP A 45 2.22 14.73 31.10
C ASP A 45 2.67 13.66 30.11
N PHE A 46 3.45 14.05 29.10
CA PHE A 46 4.00 13.08 28.15
C PHE A 46 5.49 13.29 27.94
N PHE A 47 6.23 12.18 27.92
CA PHE A 47 7.65 12.18 27.61
C PHE A 47 7.89 11.52 26.27
N SER A 48 8.82 12.09 25.50
CA SER A 48 9.29 11.50 24.25
C SER A 48 10.67 10.89 24.48
N LYS A 49 10.82 9.58 24.29
CA LYS A 49 12.12 8.91 24.30
C LYS A 49 12.39 8.25 22.96
N ARG A 50 13.56 8.51 22.38
CA ARG A 50 14.04 7.75 21.22
C ARG A 50 14.49 6.37 21.69
N THR A 51 13.95 5.32 21.09
CA THR A 51 14.38 3.94 21.31
C THR A 51 14.72 3.29 19.98
N VAL A 52 15.68 2.37 19.97
CA VAL A 52 16.05 1.61 18.78
C VAL A 52 15.35 0.26 18.84
N LEU A 53 14.55 -0.05 17.82
CA LEU A 53 13.91 -1.35 17.60
C LEU A 53 14.40 -1.90 16.27
N ASP A 54 15.03 -3.07 16.28
CA ASP A 54 15.49 -3.78 15.07
C ASP A 54 16.32 -2.90 14.09
N GLY A 55 17.12 -1.98 14.63
CA GLY A 55 17.95 -1.05 13.86
C GLY A 55 17.25 0.25 13.44
N GLU A 56 15.97 0.43 13.73
CA GLU A 56 15.21 1.65 13.49
C GLU A 56 15.06 2.50 14.76
N THR A 57 15.26 3.81 14.65
CA THR A 57 14.90 4.74 15.74
C THR A 57 13.41 5.05 15.67
N VAL A 58 12.69 4.76 16.75
CA VAL A 58 11.30 5.18 16.97
C VAL A 58 11.24 6.15 18.14
N ILE A 59 10.30 7.09 18.09
CA ILE A 59 9.99 8.00 19.21
C ILE A 59 8.83 7.39 19.97
N LEU A 60 9.08 6.96 21.20
CA LEU A 60 8.03 6.56 22.12
C LEU A 60 7.48 7.79 22.83
N GLN A 61 6.25 8.17 22.54
CA GLN A 61 5.48 9.15 23.31
C GLN A 61 4.75 8.43 24.42
N ILE A 62 5.25 8.58 25.63
CA ILE A 62 4.76 7.91 26.82
C ILE A 62 3.86 8.88 27.57
N TRP A 63 2.57 8.55 27.68
CA TRP A 63 1.55 9.38 28.32
C TRP A 63 1.26 8.86 29.71
N ASP A 64 1.52 9.68 30.72
CA ASP A 64 1.25 9.37 32.13
C ASP A 64 -0.08 9.97 32.58
N THR A 65 -0.85 9.19 33.34
CA THR A 65 -2.14 9.62 33.90
C THR A 65 -2.10 9.72 35.43
N ALA A 66 -2.97 10.56 36.01
CA ALA A 66 -3.02 10.76 37.46
C ALA A 66 -3.45 9.50 38.26
N GLY A 67 -4.25 8.63 37.66
CA GLY A 67 -4.86 7.46 38.32
C GLY A 67 -6.05 7.76 39.22
N THR A 68 -6.61 8.98 39.16
CA THR A 68 -7.83 9.42 39.88
C THR A 68 -9.01 9.70 38.93
N GLU A 69 -8.80 9.52 37.63
CA GLU A 69 -9.72 9.88 36.54
C GLU A 69 -11.03 9.10 36.48
N ARG A 70 -11.29 8.20 37.46
CA ARG A 70 -12.55 7.46 37.60
C ARG A 70 -13.83 8.32 37.65
N PHE A 71 -13.73 9.64 37.88
CA PHE A 71 -14.89 10.50 38.14
C PHE A 71 -14.90 11.86 37.42
N GLN A 72 -13.91 12.17 36.58
CA GLN A 72 -13.96 13.39 35.77
C GLN A 72 -13.38 13.12 34.39
N SER A 73 -14.18 13.46 33.38
CA SER A 73 -13.87 13.57 31.97
C SER A 73 -12.53 14.27 31.69
N LEU A 74 -11.41 13.55 31.80
CA LEU A 74 -10.25 13.82 30.98
C LEU A 74 -10.61 13.30 29.58
N GLY A 75 -10.71 14.22 28.63
CA GLY A 75 -11.40 13.98 27.37
C GLY A 75 -10.87 12.78 26.59
N THR A 76 -11.77 12.09 25.89
CA THR A 76 -11.56 11.19 24.73
C THR A 76 -10.22 11.38 23.98
N PRO A 77 -9.72 12.62 23.69
CA PRO A 77 -8.39 12.84 23.11
C PRO A 77 -7.18 12.19 23.83
N LEU A 78 -7.23 11.94 25.15
CA LEU A 78 -6.11 11.33 25.88
C LEU A 78 -5.93 9.86 25.51
N TYR A 79 -7.01 9.10 25.48
CA TYR A 79 -7.00 7.67 25.19
C TYR A 79 -6.86 7.40 23.68
N ARG A 80 -7.51 8.24 22.85
CA ARG A 80 -7.56 8.08 21.40
C ARG A 80 -6.18 8.14 20.75
N GLY A 81 -5.96 7.29 19.75
CA GLY A 81 -4.70 7.20 19.00
C GLY A 81 -3.55 6.57 19.79
N SER A 82 -3.81 5.94 20.94
CA SER A 82 -2.82 5.11 21.63
C SER A 82 -2.56 3.83 20.82
N HIS A 83 -1.29 3.49 20.65
CA HIS A 83 -0.85 2.30 19.92
C HIS A 83 -0.62 1.11 20.84
N CYS A 84 -0.42 1.35 22.14
CA CYS A 84 -0.36 0.33 23.19
C CYS A 84 -0.78 0.94 24.54
N CYS A 85 -1.39 0.12 25.40
CA CYS A 85 -1.79 0.51 26.75
C CYS A 85 -1.05 -0.32 27.80
N MET A 86 -0.39 0.34 28.74
CA MET A 86 0.28 -0.28 29.88
C MET A 86 -0.59 -0.12 31.14
N LEU A 87 -1.10 -1.24 31.64
CA LEU A 87 -1.88 -1.37 32.87
C LEU A 87 -0.93 -1.55 34.05
N VAL A 88 -0.81 -0.54 34.91
CA VAL A 88 0.16 -0.53 36.01
C VAL A 88 -0.53 -0.72 37.36
N PHE A 89 -0.01 -1.63 38.18
CA PHE A 89 -0.47 -1.83 39.55
C PHE A 89 0.71 -1.94 40.52
N ASP A 90 0.41 -1.89 41.81
CA ASP A 90 1.35 -2.04 42.89
C ASP A 90 1.30 -3.48 43.43
N VAL A 91 2.42 -4.20 43.43
CA VAL A 91 2.47 -5.59 43.90
C VAL A 91 2.12 -5.74 45.39
N THR A 92 2.21 -4.67 46.17
CA THR A 92 1.80 -4.62 47.58
C THR A 92 0.35 -4.18 47.77
N SER A 93 -0.45 -4.08 46.70
CA SER A 93 -1.86 -3.67 46.79
C SER A 93 -2.76 -4.52 45.89
N SER A 94 -3.44 -5.51 46.49
CA SER A 94 -4.44 -6.35 45.84
C SER A 94 -5.60 -5.53 45.26
N ALA A 95 -5.96 -4.42 45.92
CA ALA A 95 -6.97 -3.49 45.44
C ALA A 95 -6.55 -2.77 44.13
N SER A 96 -5.26 -2.47 43.97
CA SER A 96 -4.74 -1.86 42.74
C SER A 96 -4.77 -2.83 41.56
N PHE A 97 -4.49 -4.12 41.80
CA PHE A 97 -4.59 -5.17 40.80
C PHE A 97 -6.03 -5.46 40.40
N GLY A 98 -6.95 -5.58 41.38
CA GLY A 98 -8.38 -5.78 41.11
C GLY A 98 -9.04 -4.64 40.32
N ALA A 99 -8.45 -3.43 40.36
CA ALA A 99 -8.93 -2.29 39.60
C ALA A 99 -8.56 -2.32 38.11
N LEU A 100 -7.62 -3.16 37.68
CA LEU A 100 -7.12 -3.15 36.30
C LEU A 100 -8.20 -3.51 35.26
N ASP A 101 -9.17 -4.35 35.62
CA ASP A 101 -10.30 -4.68 34.74
C ASP A 101 -11.16 -3.44 34.44
N VAL A 102 -11.37 -2.59 35.45
CA VAL A 102 -12.10 -1.32 35.28
C VAL A 102 -11.31 -0.37 34.38
N TRP A 103 -10.00 -0.22 34.62
CA TRP A 103 -9.12 0.62 33.81
C TRP A 103 -9.08 0.19 32.34
N ARG A 104 -9.03 -1.12 32.10
CA ARG A 104 -9.08 -1.65 30.73
C ARG A 104 -10.41 -1.35 30.06
N LYS A 105 -11.53 -1.63 30.72
CA LYS A 105 -12.87 -1.36 30.18
C LYS A 105 -13.04 0.13 29.84
N GLU A 106 -12.57 1.00 30.72
CA GLU A 106 -12.57 2.44 30.48
C GLU A 106 -11.72 2.83 29.26
N PHE A 107 -10.50 2.30 29.14
CA PHE A 107 -9.64 2.52 27.96
C PHE A 107 -10.34 2.10 26.66
N LEU A 108 -10.96 0.92 26.64
CA LEU A 108 -11.64 0.41 25.44
C LEU A 108 -12.84 1.27 25.04
N VAL A 109 -13.56 1.82 26.03
CA VAL A 109 -14.70 2.72 25.78
C VAL A 109 -14.24 4.11 25.32
N GLN A 110 -13.23 4.68 25.95
CA GLN A 110 -12.80 6.07 25.69
C GLN A 110 -11.80 6.19 24.54
N GLY A 111 -10.96 5.18 24.34
CA GLY A 111 -9.93 5.15 23.31
C GLY A 111 -10.46 4.76 21.93
N GLU A 112 -11.61 4.07 21.89
CA GLU A 112 -12.23 3.52 20.67
C GLU A 112 -11.21 2.89 19.72
N PRO A 113 -10.38 1.93 20.19
CA PRO A 113 -9.43 1.29 19.31
C PRO A 113 -10.17 0.55 18.18
N PRO A 114 -9.62 0.51 16.95
CA PRO A 114 -10.33 -0.07 15.81
C PRO A 114 -10.61 -1.58 15.97
N ASP A 115 -9.75 -2.30 16.70
CA ASP A 115 -9.98 -3.68 17.14
C ASP A 115 -9.82 -3.79 18.67
N PRO A 116 -10.92 -3.66 19.44
CA PRO A 116 -10.88 -3.76 20.91
C PRO A 116 -10.45 -5.13 21.43
N SER A 117 -10.68 -6.20 20.66
CA SER A 117 -10.35 -7.57 21.05
C SER A 117 -8.86 -7.87 20.93
N ASP A 118 -8.18 -7.27 19.95
CA ASP A 118 -6.76 -7.51 19.63
C ASP A 118 -5.86 -6.32 20.00
N PHE A 119 -6.39 -5.33 20.73
CA PHE A 119 -5.61 -4.16 21.13
C PHE A 119 -4.45 -4.55 22.07
N PRO A 120 -3.21 -4.09 21.82
CA PRO A 120 -2.05 -4.51 22.62
C PRO A 120 -2.05 -3.92 24.02
N PHE A 121 -2.23 -4.79 25.02
CA PHE A 121 -2.08 -4.48 26.43
C PHE A 121 -0.82 -5.11 27.02
N ILE A 122 -0.14 -4.35 27.89
CA ILE A 122 0.91 -4.85 28.78
C ILE A 122 0.48 -4.62 30.22
N VAL A 123 0.69 -5.60 31.08
CA VAL A 123 0.43 -5.49 32.51
C VAL A 123 1.76 -5.39 33.26
N LEU A 124 1.89 -4.37 34.10
CA LEU A 124 3.11 -4.05 34.83
C LEU A 124 2.86 -4.01 36.35
N GLY A 125 3.47 -4.95 37.07
CA GLY A 125 3.55 -4.95 38.53
C GLY A 125 4.75 -4.14 39.02
N ASN A 126 4.51 -2.98 39.62
CA ASN A 126 5.56 -2.11 40.15
C ASN A 126 5.78 -2.33 41.67
N LYS A 127 6.90 -1.80 42.19
CA LYS A 127 7.32 -1.83 43.61
C LYS A 127 7.75 -3.21 44.12
N THR A 128 8.40 -3.99 43.27
CA THR A 128 8.99 -5.28 43.67
C THR A 128 10.09 -5.19 44.73
N ASP A 129 10.58 -3.98 45.03
CA ASP A 129 11.53 -3.72 46.12
C ASP A 129 10.91 -3.79 47.53
N LEU A 130 9.57 -3.83 47.63
CA LEU A 130 8.87 -3.91 48.90
C LEU A 130 8.58 -5.37 49.30
N SER A 131 8.71 -5.69 50.59
CA SER A 131 8.50 -7.03 51.14
C SER A 131 7.04 -7.45 51.26
N ASP A 132 6.13 -6.48 51.36
CA ASP A 132 4.71 -6.69 51.73
C ASP A 132 3.85 -7.02 50.51
N ARG A 133 4.29 -8.00 49.72
CA ARG A 133 3.61 -8.40 48.48
C ARG A 133 2.23 -9.01 48.77
N GLU A 134 1.18 -8.42 48.21
CA GLU A 134 -0.19 -8.93 48.26
C GLU A 134 -0.60 -9.68 46.98
N VAL A 135 0.06 -9.40 45.85
CA VAL A 135 -0.24 -10.01 44.55
C VAL A 135 0.91 -10.91 44.12
N SER A 136 0.65 -12.22 44.06
CA SER A 136 1.65 -13.20 43.60
C SER A 136 1.86 -13.10 42.10
N ARG A 137 3.11 -13.33 41.65
CA ARG A 137 3.47 -13.34 40.22
C ARG A 137 2.57 -14.29 39.42
N ARG A 138 2.29 -15.47 39.97
CA ARG A 138 1.42 -16.49 39.36
C ARG A 138 -0.02 -15.99 39.14
N LYS A 139 -0.59 -15.30 40.13
CA LYS A 139 -1.96 -14.74 40.04
C LYS A 139 -2.04 -13.68 38.93
N ALA A 140 -1.05 -12.80 38.87
CA ALA A 140 -1.00 -11.76 37.84
C ALA A 140 -0.78 -12.36 36.45
N GLN A 141 0.15 -13.33 36.31
CA GLN A 141 0.44 -14.02 35.05
C GLN A 141 -0.80 -14.72 34.48
N GLN A 142 -1.53 -15.47 35.31
CA GLN A 142 -2.74 -16.18 34.88
C GLN A 142 -3.82 -15.21 34.37
N TRP A 143 -4.02 -14.08 35.06
CA TRP A 143 -4.96 -13.06 34.61
C TRP A 143 -4.53 -12.43 33.26
N CYS A 144 -3.23 -12.25 33.04
CA CYS A 144 -2.71 -11.74 31.78
C CYS A 144 -2.89 -12.72 30.62
N GLU A 145 -2.74 -14.04 30.87
CA GLU A 145 -3.00 -15.09 29.88
C GLU A 145 -4.47 -15.11 29.44
N GLU A 146 -5.41 -14.96 30.38
CA GLU A 146 -6.85 -14.83 30.08
C GLU A 146 -7.16 -13.57 29.25
N LEU A 147 -6.35 -12.52 29.41
CA LEU A 147 -6.47 -11.24 28.72
C LEU A 147 -5.81 -11.22 27.33
N GLY A 148 -4.91 -12.16 27.05
CA GLY A 148 -3.99 -12.07 25.91
C GLY A 148 -2.92 -10.98 26.06
N ALA A 149 -2.61 -10.56 27.29
CA ALA A 149 -1.63 -9.51 27.58
C ALA A 149 -0.31 -10.07 28.10
N GLU A 150 0.78 -9.34 27.88
CA GLU A 150 2.10 -9.71 28.43
C GLU A 150 2.32 -9.12 29.83
N TYR A 151 2.90 -9.92 30.71
CA TYR A 151 3.13 -9.56 32.11
C TYR A 151 4.60 -9.27 32.41
N PHE A 152 4.86 -8.11 33.02
CA PHE A 152 6.16 -7.72 33.54
C PHE A 152 6.06 -7.28 34.99
N GLU A 153 7.15 -7.44 35.73
CA GLU A 153 7.32 -6.87 37.07
C GLU A 153 8.59 -6.02 37.11
N GLY A 154 8.61 -4.99 37.95
CA GLY A 154 9.79 -4.14 38.12
C GLY A 154 9.71 -3.21 39.32
N SER A 155 10.78 -2.45 39.53
CA SER A 155 10.80 -1.40 40.55
C SER A 155 11.40 -0.12 39.99
N ALA A 156 10.57 0.93 39.92
CA ALA A 156 11.03 2.28 39.60
C ALA A 156 12.09 2.80 40.59
N LYS A 157 12.01 2.37 41.85
CA LYS A 157 12.91 2.80 42.93
C LYS A 157 14.27 2.12 42.83
N ALA A 158 14.27 0.80 42.69
CA ALA A 158 15.49 -0.01 42.60
C ALA A 158 16.08 -0.10 41.18
N ASP A 159 15.42 0.50 40.18
CA ASP A 159 15.81 0.42 38.75
C ASP A 159 15.87 -1.01 38.22
N MET A 160 14.90 -1.83 38.63
CA MET A 160 14.80 -3.25 38.28
C MET A 160 13.78 -3.44 37.16
N ASP A 161 14.19 -4.06 36.07
CA ASP A 161 13.34 -4.47 34.93
C ASP A 161 12.48 -3.35 34.32
N VAL A 162 13.00 -2.11 34.33
CA VAL A 162 12.27 -0.94 33.83
C VAL A 162 12.28 -0.84 32.30
N GLU A 163 13.35 -1.28 31.63
CA GLU A 163 13.53 -1.04 30.19
C GLU A 163 12.71 -1.99 29.30
N GLN A 164 12.59 -3.27 29.69
CA GLN A 164 11.95 -4.32 28.88
C GLN A 164 10.46 -4.05 28.60
N PRO A 165 9.63 -3.63 29.57
CA PRO A 165 8.21 -3.35 29.32
C PRO A 165 7.99 -2.28 28.26
N PHE A 166 8.79 -1.20 28.25
CA PHE A 166 8.67 -0.13 27.26
C PHE A 166 9.19 -0.54 25.88
N LYS A 167 10.27 -1.34 25.81
CA LYS A 167 10.73 -1.92 24.54
C LYS A 167 9.65 -2.83 23.94
N ARG A 168 9.04 -3.67 24.78
CA ARG A 168 7.97 -4.56 24.32
C ARG A 168 6.71 -3.80 23.91
N ALA A 169 6.31 -2.78 24.68
CA ALA A 169 5.21 -1.88 24.32
C ALA A 169 5.45 -1.25 22.95
N ALA A 170 6.68 -0.80 22.69
CA ALA A 170 7.05 -0.20 21.42
C ALA A 170 7.03 -1.22 20.26
N GLN A 171 7.43 -2.48 20.48
CA GLN A 171 7.31 -3.54 19.48
C GLN A 171 5.85 -3.87 19.15
N LEU A 172 5.01 -4.04 20.17
CA LEU A 172 3.58 -4.34 19.99
C LEU A 172 2.84 -3.16 19.33
N ALA A 173 3.16 -1.93 19.75
CA ALA A 173 2.64 -0.71 19.14
C ALA A 173 3.05 -0.52 17.67
N LEU A 174 4.20 -1.07 17.28
CA LEU A 174 4.69 -1.04 15.91
C LEU A 174 3.98 -2.08 15.02
N GLN A 175 3.50 -3.19 15.59
CA GLN A 175 2.68 -4.18 14.89
C GLN A 175 1.28 -3.60 14.61
N GLN A 176 0.84 -3.67 13.36
CA GLN A 176 -0.36 -2.97 12.88
C GLN A 176 -1.65 -3.79 13.08
N ASP A 177 -1.66 -4.70 14.05
CA ASP A 177 -2.80 -5.61 14.33
C ASP A 177 -4.08 -4.84 14.66
N HIS A 178 -3.94 -3.65 15.25
CA HIS A 178 -5.04 -2.72 15.48
C HIS A 178 -5.65 -2.11 14.21
N LEU A 179 -5.01 -2.21 13.03
CA LEU A 179 -5.53 -1.69 11.75
C LEU A 179 -6.39 -2.75 11.01
N GLY A 180 -6.28 -4.02 11.37
CA GLY A 180 -7.08 -5.10 10.80
C GLY A 180 -6.73 -6.47 11.38
N GLY A 181 -7.69 -7.38 11.40
CA GLY A 181 -7.45 -8.73 11.95
C GLY A 181 -6.32 -9.46 11.20
N SER A 182 -5.58 -10.29 11.93
CA SER A 182 -4.43 -11.05 11.39
C SER A 182 -4.76 -11.85 10.12
N GLY A 183 -5.98 -12.39 9.99
CA GLY A 183 -6.43 -13.07 8.77
C GLY A 183 -6.46 -12.17 7.53
N THR A 184 -6.78 -10.88 7.67
CA THR A 184 -6.76 -9.91 6.57
C THR A 184 -5.33 -9.66 6.08
N PHE A 185 -4.38 -9.47 6.99
CA PHE A 185 -2.98 -9.28 6.63
C PHE A 185 -2.42 -10.50 5.89
N TYR A 186 -2.66 -11.71 6.38
CA TYR A 186 -2.20 -12.93 5.69
C TYR A 186 -2.90 -13.17 4.35
N ALA A 187 -4.18 -12.84 4.23
CA ALA A 187 -4.89 -12.90 2.94
C ALA A 187 -4.27 -11.94 1.91
N LEU A 188 -3.96 -10.70 2.33
CA LEU A 188 -3.29 -9.72 1.48
C LEU A 188 -1.84 -10.11 1.17
N ALA A 189 -1.12 -10.72 2.11
CA ALA A 189 0.20 -11.29 1.87
C ALA A 189 0.14 -12.38 0.79
N ALA A 190 -0.79 -13.34 0.91
CA ALA A 190 -0.98 -14.39 -0.10
C ALA A 190 -1.32 -13.81 -1.48
N PHE A 191 -2.16 -12.77 -1.53
CA PHE A 191 -2.49 -12.07 -2.76
C PHE A 191 -1.26 -11.36 -3.37
N MET A 192 -0.48 -10.64 -2.58
CA MET A 192 0.74 -9.97 -3.05
C MET A 192 1.81 -10.96 -3.50
N PHE A 193 1.93 -12.11 -2.82
CA PHE A 193 2.80 -13.20 -3.25
C PHE A 193 2.37 -13.76 -4.62
N PHE A 194 1.07 -13.97 -4.82
CA PHE A 194 0.53 -14.35 -6.12
C PHE A 194 0.89 -13.32 -7.21
N LEU A 195 0.67 -12.03 -6.95
CA LEU A 195 1.03 -10.97 -7.91
C LEU A 195 2.53 -10.93 -8.21
N PHE A 196 3.38 -11.10 -7.20
CA PHE A 196 4.82 -11.16 -7.38
C PHE A 196 5.21 -12.34 -8.29
N VAL A 197 4.77 -13.56 -7.98
CA VAL A 197 5.16 -14.76 -8.73
C VAL A 197 4.59 -14.75 -10.14
N PHE A 198 3.27 -14.58 -10.29
CA PHE A 198 2.62 -14.65 -11.60
C PHE A 198 2.92 -13.43 -12.44
N GLY A 199 2.93 -12.23 -11.85
CA GLY A 199 3.28 -10.98 -12.53
C GLY A 199 4.70 -11.01 -13.06
N SER A 200 5.67 -11.43 -12.24
CA SER A 200 7.07 -11.53 -12.69
C SER A 200 7.25 -12.60 -13.76
N SER A 201 6.58 -13.75 -13.62
CA SER A 201 6.68 -14.85 -14.57
C SER A 201 6.12 -14.48 -15.94
N ILE A 202 4.88 -13.95 -16.01
CA ILE A 202 4.22 -13.65 -17.29
C ILE A 202 4.92 -12.52 -18.04
N ASN A 203 5.36 -11.47 -17.35
CA ASN A 203 6.05 -10.36 -18.01
C ASN A 203 7.45 -10.74 -18.48
N SER A 204 8.19 -11.55 -17.72
CA SER A 204 9.48 -12.12 -18.16
C SER A 204 9.28 -13.00 -19.40
N LEU A 205 8.23 -13.81 -19.41
CA LEU A 205 7.88 -14.68 -20.53
C LEU A 205 7.52 -13.88 -21.78
N THR A 206 6.77 -12.76 -21.64
CA THR A 206 6.45 -11.86 -22.75
C THR A 206 7.72 -11.25 -23.37
N ILE A 207 8.67 -10.80 -22.55
CA ILE A 207 9.96 -10.25 -23.02
C ILE A 207 10.78 -11.34 -23.73
N ALA A 208 10.95 -12.50 -23.07
CA ALA A 208 11.71 -13.62 -23.62
C ALA A 208 11.13 -14.13 -24.94
N CYS A 209 9.81 -14.29 -25.02
CA CYS A 209 9.12 -14.74 -26.23
C CYS A 209 9.31 -13.75 -27.39
N THR A 210 9.19 -12.44 -27.11
CA THR A 210 9.42 -11.39 -28.13
C THR A 210 10.87 -11.39 -28.61
N PHE A 211 11.82 -11.57 -27.69
CA PHE A 211 13.23 -11.63 -28.05
C PHE A 211 13.55 -12.88 -28.85
N GLN A 212 13.06 -14.06 -28.49
CA GLN A 212 13.38 -15.30 -29.22
C GLN A 212 12.70 -15.39 -30.59
N ASN A 213 11.49 -14.86 -30.74
CA ASN A 213 10.71 -14.97 -31.97
C ASN A 213 10.88 -13.74 -32.87
N LYS A 214 11.66 -13.85 -33.95
CA LYS A 214 11.84 -12.76 -34.93
C LYS A 214 10.52 -12.19 -35.46
N LYS A 215 9.48 -13.03 -35.61
CA LYS A 215 8.13 -12.62 -36.04
C LYS A 215 7.47 -11.60 -35.08
N LEU A 216 7.81 -11.65 -33.80
CA LEU A 216 7.28 -10.76 -32.77
C LEU A 216 8.10 -9.48 -32.61
N ARG A 217 9.27 -9.35 -33.25
CA ARG A 217 10.12 -8.15 -33.17
C ARG A 217 9.64 -7.01 -34.08
N SER A 218 8.34 -6.92 -34.32
CA SER A 218 7.71 -5.79 -35.01
C SER A 218 7.74 -4.56 -34.11
N HIS A 219 7.88 -3.37 -34.71
CA HIS A 219 7.81 -2.10 -33.98
C HIS A 219 6.48 -1.91 -33.23
N LEU A 220 5.42 -2.58 -33.67
CA LEU A 220 4.12 -2.59 -32.98
C LEU A 220 4.18 -3.29 -31.60
N ASN A 221 5.14 -4.18 -31.40
CA ASN A 221 5.29 -4.94 -30.16
C ASN A 221 6.28 -4.29 -29.18
N TYR A 222 6.96 -3.21 -29.56
CA TYR A 222 7.90 -2.50 -28.67
C TYR A 222 7.18 -1.95 -27.44
N ILE A 223 5.96 -1.43 -27.61
CA ILE A 223 5.15 -0.91 -26.51
C ILE A 223 4.66 -2.02 -25.57
N LEU A 224 4.46 -3.24 -26.07
CA LEU A 224 4.12 -4.40 -25.23
C LEU A 224 5.33 -4.84 -24.38
N VAL A 225 6.53 -4.81 -24.95
CA VAL A 225 7.76 -5.05 -24.20
C VAL A 225 7.97 -3.94 -23.16
N ASN A 226 7.75 -2.67 -23.52
CA ASN A 226 7.81 -1.53 -22.60
C ASN A 226 6.87 -1.71 -21.40
N LEU A 227 5.62 -2.09 -21.68
CA LEU A 227 4.62 -2.42 -20.67
C LEU A 227 5.10 -3.57 -19.75
N SER A 228 5.68 -4.63 -20.31
CA SER A 228 6.21 -5.75 -19.52
C SER A 228 7.38 -5.35 -18.64
N VAL A 229 8.28 -4.50 -19.11
CA VAL A 229 9.38 -3.95 -18.30
C VAL A 229 8.84 -3.14 -17.13
N ALA A 230 7.86 -2.27 -17.37
CA ALA A 230 7.22 -1.48 -16.31
C ALA A 230 6.51 -2.37 -15.27
N ASN A 231 5.81 -3.40 -15.71
CA ASN A 231 5.14 -4.34 -14.81
C ASN A 231 6.14 -5.15 -13.96
N LEU A 232 7.32 -5.49 -14.49
CA LEU A 232 8.38 -6.16 -13.72
C LEU A 232 8.94 -5.27 -12.59
N LEU A 233 8.99 -3.95 -12.78
CA LEU A 233 9.34 -3.03 -11.71
C LEU A 233 8.29 -3.06 -10.58
N VAL A 234 7.01 -3.02 -10.94
CA VAL A 234 5.91 -3.06 -9.96
C VAL A 234 5.84 -4.41 -9.26
N SER A 235 5.94 -5.54 -9.97
CA SER A 235 5.88 -6.86 -9.34
C SER A 235 7.15 -7.16 -8.53
N GLY A 236 8.32 -6.83 -9.07
CA GLY A 236 9.61 -7.13 -8.48
C GLY A 236 9.94 -6.31 -7.24
N VAL A 237 9.55 -5.03 -7.20
CA VAL A 237 9.73 -4.17 -6.01
C VAL A 237 8.41 -4.00 -5.26
N GLY A 238 7.39 -3.42 -5.90
CA GLY A 238 6.12 -3.09 -5.25
C GLY A 238 5.40 -4.29 -4.62
N SER A 239 5.15 -5.36 -5.38
CA SER A 239 4.42 -6.53 -4.86
C SER A 239 5.26 -7.37 -3.90
N SER A 240 6.58 -7.49 -4.13
CA SER A 240 7.45 -8.30 -3.26
C SER A 240 7.66 -7.67 -1.88
N THR A 241 7.88 -6.34 -1.80
CA THR A 241 8.01 -5.65 -0.51
C THR A 241 6.67 -5.57 0.21
N ALA A 242 5.57 -5.39 -0.52
CA ALA A 242 4.23 -5.44 0.05
C ALA A 242 3.93 -6.84 0.64
N PHE A 243 4.28 -7.92 -0.07
CA PHE A 243 4.17 -9.28 0.47
C PHE A 243 4.89 -9.44 1.80
N CYS A 244 6.17 -9.08 1.88
CA CYS A 244 6.95 -9.19 3.11
C CYS A 244 6.34 -8.33 4.22
N SER A 245 5.90 -7.11 3.91
CA SER A 245 5.30 -6.19 4.88
C SER A 245 3.97 -6.71 5.41
N PHE A 246 3.08 -7.22 4.55
CA PHE A 246 1.81 -7.83 4.96
C PHE A 246 2.04 -9.11 5.78
N ALA A 247 3.04 -9.92 5.43
CA ALA A 247 3.40 -11.12 6.20
C ALA A 247 3.93 -10.77 7.60
N CYS A 248 4.64 -9.65 7.72
CA CYS A 248 5.13 -9.14 9.00
C CYS A 248 4.13 -8.25 9.74
N ARG A 249 3.02 -7.85 9.10
CA ARG A 249 1.98 -6.95 9.63
C ARG A 249 2.51 -5.55 10.00
N TYR A 250 3.58 -5.13 9.34
CA TYR A 250 4.09 -3.74 9.36
C TYR A 250 5.08 -3.55 8.21
N PHE A 251 5.37 -2.29 7.86
CA PHE A 251 6.34 -1.98 6.81
C PHE A 251 7.79 -2.15 7.31
N ILE A 252 8.41 -3.28 6.97
CA ILE A 252 9.73 -3.69 7.51
C ILE A 252 10.93 -2.96 6.90
N PHE A 253 10.77 -2.32 5.74
CA PHE A 253 11.89 -1.75 4.97
C PHE A 253 12.23 -0.30 5.34
N GLY A 254 11.56 0.24 6.36
CA GLY A 254 11.78 1.59 6.85
C GLY A 254 11.45 2.70 5.85
N SER A 255 11.76 3.94 6.23
CA SER A 255 11.46 5.12 5.41
C SER A 255 12.12 5.10 4.03
N LEU A 256 13.38 4.66 3.92
CA LEU A 256 14.06 4.57 2.63
C LEU A 256 13.41 3.52 1.72
N GLY A 257 13.10 2.34 2.26
CA GLY A 257 12.37 1.31 1.52
C GLY A 257 10.99 1.79 1.06
N CYS A 258 10.32 2.60 1.88
CA CYS A 258 9.02 3.18 1.53
C CYS A 258 9.12 4.18 0.38
N LYS A 259 10.14 5.04 0.38
CA LYS A 259 10.43 5.94 -0.75
C LYS A 259 10.74 5.14 -2.02
N ILE A 260 11.54 4.08 -1.92
CA ILE A 260 11.90 3.23 -3.08
C ILE A 260 10.68 2.51 -3.62
N GLU A 261 9.90 1.83 -2.77
CA GLU A 261 8.69 1.13 -3.22
C GLU A 261 7.69 2.11 -3.82
N GLY A 262 7.35 3.18 -3.11
CA GLY A 262 6.41 4.18 -3.61
C GLY A 262 6.83 4.77 -4.95
N PHE A 263 8.13 5.09 -5.10
CA PHE A 263 8.69 5.57 -6.37
C PHE A 263 8.57 4.53 -7.49
N VAL A 264 9.05 3.30 -7.27
CA VAL A 264 9.10 2.26 -8.29
C VAL A 264 7.69 1.80 -8.69
N ALA A 265 6.79 1.65 -7.71
CA ALA A 265 5.39 1.31 -7.95
C ALA A 265 4.66 2.41 -8.73
N THR A 266 4.89 3.69 -8.38
CA THR A 266 4.34 4.82 -9.13
C THR A 266 4.92 4.87 -10.54
N LEU A 267 6.24 4.80 -10.70
CA LEU A 267 6.91 4.85 -12.00
C LEU A 267 6.42 3.74 -12.92
N GLY A 268 6.48 2.48 -12.48
CA GLY A 268 6.04 1.33 -13.27
C GLY A 268 4.54 1.37 -13.55
N GLY A 269 3.73 1.76 -12.57
CA GLY A 269 2.29 1.95 -12.73
C GLY A 269 1.95 2.99 -13.80
N MET A 270 2.62 4.14 -13.77
CA MET A 270 2.40 5.23 -14.71
C MET A 270 2.91 4.89 -16.12
N VAL A 271 4.08 4.24 -16.25
CA VAL A 271 4.56 3.76 -17.57
C VAL A 271 3.56 2.75 -18.15
N SER A 272 3.05 1.83 -17.32
CA SER A 272 2.04 0.85 -17.70
C SER A 272 0.78 1.54 -18.22
N LEU A 273 0.27 2.52 -17.46
CA LEU A 273 -0.91 3.32 -17.79
C LEU A 273 -0.75 4.09 -19.11
N TRP A 274 0.33 4.86 -19.26
CA TRP A 274 0.60 5.61 -20.49
C TRP A 274 0.83 4.69 -21.69
N SER A 275 1.41 3.50 -21.49
CA SER A 275 1.57 2.50 -22.55
C SER A 275 0.22 2.03 -23.10
N LEU A 276 -0.81 1.89 -22.25
CA LEU A 276 -2.17 1.56 -22.71
C LEU A 276 -2.76 2.66 -23.62
N ALA A 277 -2.54 3.94 -23.26
CA ALA A 277 -2.99 5.07 -24.07
C ALA A 277 -2.24 5.14 -25.41
N VAL A 278 -0.93 4.90 -25.40
CA VAL A 278 -0.11 4.82 -26.62
C VAL A 278 -0.56 3.68 -27.53
N ILE A 279 -0.89 2.51 -26.99
CA ILE A 279 -1.42 1.38 -27.78
C ILE A 279 -2.73 1.78 -28.47
N ALA A 280 -3.63 2.47 -27.76
CA ALA A 280 -4.89 2.94 -28.34
C ALA A 280 -4.63 3.96 -29.47
N PHE A 281 -3.72 4.91 -29.24
CA PHE A 281 -3.33 5.93 -30.20
C PHE A 281 -2.66 5.34 -31.46
N GLU A 282 -1.71 4.42 -31.27
CA GLU A 282 -1.01 3.74 -32.36
C GLU A 282 -2.00 2.98 -33.26
N ARG A 283 -2.91 2.22 -32.67
CA ARG A 283 -3.96 1.49 -33.40
C ARG A 283 -4.87 2.42 -34.19
N TRP A 284 -5.30 3.51 -33.57
CA TRP A 284 -6.10 4.52 -34.26
C TRP A 284 -5.33 5.12 -35.45
N LEU A 285 -4.06 5.47 -35.26
CA LEU A 285 -3.24 6.07 -36.32
C LEU A 285 -3.00 5.11 -37.49
N VAL A 286 -2.67 3.85 -37.22
CA VAL A 286 -2.31 2.84 -38.23
C VAL A 286 -3.54 2.32 -38.98
N ILE A 287 -4.67 2.13 -38.29
CA ILE A 287 -5.87 1.53 -38.86
C ILE A 287 -6.78 2.59 -39.49
N CYS A 288 -7.05 3.69 -38.79
CA CYS A 288 -7.93 4.73 -39.30
C CYS A 288 -7.24 5.68 -40.29
N LYS A 289 -5.90 5.67 -40.34
CA LYS A 289 -5.07 6.49 -41.24
C LYS A 289 -5.54 7.96 -41.35
N PRO A 290 -5.72 8.68 -40.22
CA PRO A 290 -6.18 10.08 -40.26
C PRO A 290 -5.19 11.02 -40.96
N LEU A 291 -3.91 10.61 -41.07
CA LEU A 291 -2.84 11.34 -41.75
C LEU A 291 -2.56 10.81 -43.17
N GLY A 292 -3.50 10.05 -43.76
CA GLY A 292 -3.35 9.46 -45.10
C GLY A 292 -2.26 8.39 -45.15
N ASN A 293 -1.23 8.60 -45.97
CA ASN A 293 -0.16 7.61 -46.25
C ASN A 293 0.96 7.56 -45.20
N PHE A 294 0.74 8.13 -44.01
CA PHE A 294 1.70 8.03 -42.92
C PHE A 294 1.97 6.57 -42.55
N THR A 295 3.26 6.20 -42.51
CA THR A 295 3.70 4.85 -42.13
C THR A 295 4.36 4.91 -40.76
N PHE A 296 3.85 4.11 -39.82
CA PHE A 296 4.41 4.03 -38.48
C PHE A 296 5.74 3.26 -38.49
N LYS A 297 6.85 3.95 -38.20
CA LYS A 297 8.20 3.41 -38.24
C LYS A 297 8.69 2.99 -36.85
N PRO A 298 9.76 2.18 -36.75
CA PRO A 298 10.38 1.83 -35.47
C PRO A 298 10.82 3.03 -34.63
N GLU A 299 11.30 4.09 -35.27
CA GLU A 299 11.68 5.35 -34.59
C GLU A 299 10.50 5.96 -33.83
N HIS A 300 9.30 5.98 -34.44
CA HIS A 300 8.10 6.47 -33.78
C HIS A 300 7.72 5.60 -32.58
N ALA A 301 7.86 4.27 -32.69
CA ALA A 301 7.59 3.36 -31.58
C ALA A 301 8.50 3.62 -30.37
N LEU A 302 9.80 3.86 -30.62
CA LEU A 302 10.77 4.18 -29.58
C LEU A 302 10.47 5.53 -28.92
N VAL A 303 10.11 6.54 -29.71
CA VAL A 303 9.68 7.86 -29.20
C VAL A 303 8.44 7.70 -28.31
N CYS A 304 7.44 6.91 -28.73
CA CYS A 304 6.28 6.63 -27.90
C CYS A 304 6.66 5.95 -26.57
N CYS A 305 7.58 4.98 -26.59
CA CYS A 305 8.09 4.38 -25.35
C CYS A 305 8.75 5.45 -24.47
N LEU A 306 9.65 6.28 -25.00
CA LEU A 306 10.32 7.34 -24.25
C LEU A 306 9.31 8.31 -23.60
N VAL A 307 8.28 8.72 -24.34
CA VAL A 307 7.21 9.60 -23.82
C VAL A 307 6.53 8.99 -22.59
N THR A 308 6.26 7.67 -22.59
CA THR A 308 5.64 7.02 -21.42
C THR A 308 6.50 7.13 -20.17
N TRP A 309 7.83 6.99 -20.29
CA TRP A 309 8.77 7.14 -19.17
C TRP A 309 8.89 8.59 -18.71
N VAL A 310 8.92 9.55 -19.63
CA VAL A 310 8.97 10.98 -19.28
C VAL A 310 7.70 11.39 -18.52
N CYS A 311 6.53 11.01 -19.01
CA CYS A 311 5.26 11.27 -18.31
C CYS A 311 5.20 10.57 -16.95
N ALA A 312 5.70 9.35 -16.84
CA ALA A 312 5.74 8.62 -15.58
C ALA A 312 6.71 9.24 -14.56
N LEU A 313 7.88 9.72 -15.00
CA LEU A 313 8.83 10.42 -14.14
C LEU A 313 8.27 11.77 -13.66
N ALA A 314 7.52 12.48 -14.52
CA ALA A 314 6.82 13.70 -14.11
C ALA A 314 5.82 13.46 -12.97
N ALA A 315 5.33 12.23 -12.80
CA ALA A 315 4.50 11.82 -11.67
C ALA A 315 5.28 11.22 -10.50
N ALA A 316 6.29 10.37 -10.75
CA ALA A 316 6.99 9.63 -9.69
C ALA A 316 8.09 10.44 -8.98
N VAL A 317 8.73 11.40 -9.66
CA VAL A 317 9.83 12.20 -9.08
C VAL A 317 9.35 13.27 -8.09
N PRO A 318 8.25 14.02 -8.32
CA PRO A 318 7.88 15.13 -7.44
C PRO A 318 7.78 14.79 -5.93
N PRO A 319 7.22 13.63 -5.51
CA PRO A 319 7.18 13.24 -4.09
C PRO A 319 8.57 13.03 -3.45
N LEU A 320 9.62 12.82 -4.24
CA LEU A 320 11.00 12.72 -3.76
C LEU A 320 11.64 14.10 -3.53
N VAL A 321 11.14 15.14 -4.20
CA VAL A 321 11.73 16.48 -4.21
C VAL A 321 10.85 17.54 -3.55
N GLY A 322 9.81 17.13 -2.81
CA GLY A 322 9.04 17.99 -1.92
C GLY A 322 7.66 18.43 -2.44
N TRP A 323 7.22 17.95 -3.61
CA TRP A 323 5.83 18.10 -4.03
C TRP A 323 5.09 16.78 -3.81
N SER A 324 4.30 16.72 -2.73
CA SER A 324 3.90 15.50 -2.03
C SER A 324 5.08 14.74 -1.40
N ARG A 325 4.84 13.50 -0.96
CA ARG A 325 5.81 12.59 -0.36
C ARG A 325 5.33 11.14 -0.42
N TYR A 326 6.25 10.19 -0.40
CA TYR A 326 5.92 8.77 -0.25
C TYR A 326 5.77 8.40 1.23
N ILE A 327 4.62 7.84 1.57
CA ILE A 327 4.28 7.37 2.92
C ILE A 327 3.59 6.00 2.84
N PRO A 328 3.55 5.23 3.95
CA PRO A 328 2.77 4.01 3.98
C PRO A 328 1.27 4.32 3.83
N GLU A 329 0.60 3.54 2.99
CA GLU A 329 -0.80 3.70 2.59
C GLU A 329 -1.67 2.54 3.09
N GLY A 330 -2.96 2.83 3.31
CA GLY A 330 -3.94 1.85 3.77
C GLY A 330 -3.55 1.22 5.11
N LEU A 331 -3.52 -0.11 5.16
CA LEU A 331 -3.04 -0.92 6.27
C LEU A 331 -1.54 -0.77 6.53
N GLN A 332 -0.88 0.24 5.95
CA GLN A 332 0.50 0.64 6.25
C GLN A 332 1.55 -0.45 5.94
N CYS A 333 1.27 -1.32 4.97
CA CYS A 333 2.16 -2.38 4.45
C CYS A 333 2.55 -2.19 2.98
N SER A 334 2.17 -1.08 2.37
CA SER A 334 2.62 -0.63 1.04
C SER A 334 2.77 0.88 1.09
N CYS A 335 3.50 1.46 0.16
CA CYS A 335 3.80 2.87 0.10
C CYS A 335 3.33 3.48 -1.22
N GLY A 336 2.83 4.70 -1.11
CA GLY A 336 2.36 5.48 -2.24
C GLY A 336 2.38 6.97 -1.92
N PRO A 337 2.02 7.82 -2.88
CA PRO A 337 1.94 9.25 -2.64
C PRO A 337 0.98 9.63 -1.50
N ASP A 338 1.25 10.73 -0.82
CA ASP A 338 0.43 11.21 0.29
C ASP A 338 -0.81 11.96 -0.23
N TRP A 339 -1.97 11.29 -0.23
CA TRP A 339 -3.30 11.91 -0.41
C TRP A 339 -4.10 12.00 0.89
N TYR A 340 -3.54 11.62 2.04
CA TYR A 340 -4.26 11.62 3.33
C TYR A 340 -4.12 12.95 4.05
N THR A 341 -2.92 13.52 4.05
CA THR A 341 -2.64 14.71 4.84
C THR A 341 -2.87 15.98 4.01
N THR A 342 -3.54 16.96 4.61
CA THR A 342 -3.88 18.25 4.00
C THR A 342 -3.23 19.39 4.78
N ASP A 343 -3.28 20.61 4.24
CA ASP A 343 -2.73 21.83 4.86
C ASP A 343 -1.29 21.65 5.41
N ASN A 344 -0.40 21.16 4.55
CA ASN A 344 0.99 20.88 4.91
C ASN A 344 1.97 21.46 3.89
N LYS A 345 3.24 21.53 4.29
CA LYS A 345 4.33 22.10 3.48
C LYS A 345 4.60 21.39 2.14
N TYR A 346 4.04 20.20 1.92
CA TYR A 346 4.29 19.39 0.71
C TYR A 346 3.24 19.61 -0.39
N ASN A 347 2.20 20.42 -0.14
CA ASN A 347 1.16 20.76 -1.13
C ASN A 347 0.46 19.53 -1.74
N ASN A 348 0.19 18.49 -0.94
CA ASN A 348 -0.40 17.22 -1.36
C ASN A 348 -1.64 17.37 -2.25
N GLU A 349 -2.51 18.33 -1.95
CA GLU A 349 -3.77 18.56 -2.65
C GLU A 349 -3.55 18.86 -4.13
N SER A 350 -2.62 19.78 -4.42
CA SER A 350 -2.27 20.14 -5.80
C SER A 350 -1.66 18.97 -6.56
N TYR A 351 -0.88 18.12 -5.88
CA TYR A 351 -0.27 16.94 -6.46
C TYR A 351 -1.32 15.86 -6.80
N VAL A 352 -2.29 15.62 -5.91
CA VAL A 352 -3.38 14.66 -6.18
C VAL A 352 -4.23 15.12 -7.36
N MET A 353 -4.52 16.43 -7.45
CA MET A 353 -5.23 16.99 -8.61
C MET A 353 -4.42 16.84 -9.90
N PHE A 354 -3.10 17.04 -9.84
CA PHE A 354 -2.21 16.77 -10.97
C PHE A 354 -2.27 15.30 -11.39
N LEU A 355 -2.16 14.34 -10.46
CA LEU A 355 -2.25 12.92 -10.77
C LEU A 355 -3.60 12.57 -11.41
N PHE A 356 -4.71 13.08 -10.87
CA PHE A 356 -6.02 12.81 -11.45
C PHE A 356 -6.14 13.35 -12.88
N CYS A 357 -5.79 14.61 -13.11
CA CYS A 357 -5.93 15.23 -14.42
C CYS A 357 -4.94 14.64 -15.43
N PHE A 358 -3.66 14.61 -15.10
CA PHE A 358 -2.60 14.22 -16.02
C PHE A 358 -2.45 12.71 -16.15
N CYS A 359 -2.53 11.96 -15.03
CA CYS A 359 -2.23 10.53 -15.03
C CYS A 359 -3.48 9.64 -15.16
N PHE A 360 -4.69 10.17 -14.97
CA PHE A 360 -5.92 9.39 -15.15
C PHE A 360 -6.80 9.94 -16.27
N ALA A 361 -7.22 11.21 -16.19
CA ALA A 361 -8.20 11.78 -17.12
C ALA A 361 -7.67 11.88 -18.56
N VAL A 362 -6.45 12.37 -18.77
CA VAL A 362 -5.85 12.49 -20.11
C VAL A 362 -5.65 11.11 -20.79
N PRO A 363 -5.04 10.11 -20.14
CA PRO A 363 -4.93 8.77 -20.69
C PRO A 363 -6.29 8.13 -20.98
N LEU A 364 -7.26 8.25 -20.06
CA LEU A 364 -8.61 7.72 -20.27
C LEU A 364 -9.30 8.37 -21.47
N ALA A 365 -9.25 9.70 -21.57
CA ALA A 365 -9.82 10.44 -22.69
C ALA A 365 -9.18 10.02 -24.02
N THR A 366 -7.86 9.83 -24.02
CA THR A 366 -7.11 9.35 -25.20
C THR A 366 -7.57 7.95 -25.61
N ILE A 367 -7.67 7.02 -24.66
CA ILE A 367 -8.11 5.64 -24.91
C ILE A 367 -9.54 5.63 -25.47
N VAL A 368 -10.46 6.35 -24.82
CA VAL A 368 -11.86 6.43 -25.25
C VAL A 368 -11.96 7.03 -26.65
N PHE A 369 -11.32 8.17 -26.91
CA PHE A 369 -11.33 8.81 -28.22
C PHE A 369 -10.80 7.88 -29.31
N CYS A 370 -9.60 7.33 -29.13
CA CYS A 370 -8.93 6.51 -30.15
C CYS A 370 -9.76 5.26 -30.47
N TYR A 371 -10.30 4.60 -29.45
CA TYR A 371 -11.10 3.39 -29.66
C TYR A 371 -12.52 3.68 -30.17
N SER A 372 -13.14 4.80 -29.81
CA SER A 372 -14.40 5.22 -30.44
C SER A 372 -14.21 5.41 -31.94
N GLN A 373 -13.14 6.11 -32.36
CA GLN A 373 -12.84 6.31 -33.78
C GLN A 373 -12.51 4.98 -34.49
N LEU A 374 -11.72 4.11 -33.84
CA LEU A 374 -11.40 2.78 -34.37
C LEU A 374 -12.67 1.96 -34.64
N LEU A 375 -13.60 1.92 -33.69
CA LEU A 375 -14.87 1.20 -33.83
C LEU A 375 -15.75 1.79 -34.93
N VAL A 376 -15.80 3.12 -35.06
CA VAL A 376 -16.55 3.79 -36.13
C VAL A 376 -15.98 3.41 -37.50
N THR A 377 -14.65 3.49 -37.68
CA THR A 377 -13.99 3.08 -38.94
C THR A 377 -14.23 1.61 -39.26
N LEU A 378 -14.09 0.71 -38.29
CA LEU A 378 -14.32 -0.72 -38.50
C LEU A 378 -15.77 -1.04 -38.86
N LYS A 379 -16.75 -0.38 -38.22
CA LYS A 379 -18.17 -0.55 -38.57
C LYS A 379 -18.48 -0.05 -39.98
N MET A 380 -17.89 1.07 -40.39
CA MET A 380 -18.06 1.58 -41.76
C MET A 380 -17.46 0.60 -42.79
N ALA A 381 -16.26 0.08 -42.53
CA ALA A 381 -15.62 -0.91 -43.39
C ALA A 381 -16.40 -2.24 -43.45
N ALA A 382 -16.89 -2.73 -42.31
CA ALA A 382 -17.70 -3.94 -42.22
C ALA A 382 -19.04 -3.77 -42.98
N LYS A 383 -19.65 -2.57 -42.93
CA LYS A 383 -20.85 -2.26 -43.72
C LYS A 383 -20.57 -2.17 -45.21
N ALA A 384 -19.43 -1.58 -45.61
CA ALA A 384 -19.02 -1.50 -47.01
C ALA A 384 -18.70 -2.89 -47.61
N GLN A 385 -18.17 -3.80 -46.79
CA GLN A 385 -17.85 -5.18 -47.16
C GLN A 385 -18.77 -6.18 -46.42
N ALA A 386 -20.09 -5.99 -46.53
CA ALA A 386 -21.07 -6.78 -45.79
C ALA A 386 -21.01 -8.29 -46.10
N GLU A 387 -20.57 -8.67 -47.30
CA GLU A 387 -20.44 -10.06 -47.73
C GLU A 387 -19.16 -10.75 -47.22
N SER A 388 -18.18 -9.99 -46.71
CA SER A 388 -16.91 -10.52 -46.24
C SER A 388 -17.01 -11.01 -44.79
N ALA A 389 -17.17 -12.33 -44.62
CA ALA A 389 -17.17 -12.97 -43.30
C ALA A 389 -15.86 -12.74 -42.52
N SER A 390 -14.72 -12.59 -43.21
CA SER A 390 -13.43 -12.30 -42.58
C SER A 390 -13.38 -10.88 -42.00
N THR A 391 -13.94 -9.89 -42.71
CA THR A 391 -14.02 -8.49 -42.25
C THR A 391 -14.92 -8.37 -41.02
N GLN A 392 -16.08 -9.05 -41.03
CA GLN A 392 -17.00 -9.10 -39.88
C GLN A 392 -16.37 -9.77 -38.65
N LYS A 393 -15.64 -10.88 -38.86
CA LYS A 393 -14.91 -11.55 -37.79
C LYS A 393 -13.81 -10.67 -37.19
N ALA A 394 -13.07 -9.95 -38.03
CA ALA A 394 -12.03 -9.02 -37.58
C ALA A 394 -12.62 -7.86 -36.75
N GLU A 395 -13.73 -7.28 -37.18
CA GLU A 395 -14.44 -6.22 -36.44
C GLU A 395 -14.89 -6.70 -35.05
N ARG A 396 -15.47 -7.90 -34.96
CA ARG A 396 -15.88 -8.50 -33.67
C ARG A 396 -14.71 -8.75 -32.73
N GLU A 397 -13.61 -9.29 -33.24
CA GLU A 397 -12.40 -9.58 -32.45
C GLU A 397 -11.73 -8.30 -31.92
N VAL A 398 -11.62 -7.27 -32.76
CA VAL A 398 -11.07 -5.97 -32.35
C VAL A 398 -11.99 -5.29 -31.34
N THR A 399 -13.31 -5.32 -31.57
CA THR A 399 -14.30 -4.76 -30.62
C THR A 399 -14.21 -5.43 -29.25
N ARG A 400 -14.12 -6.76 -29.21
CA ARG A 400 -13.92 -7.50 -27.96
C ARG A 400 -12.64 -7.06 -27.26
N MET A 401 -11.54 -6.92 -28.00
CA MET A 401 -10.27 -6.50 -27.42
C MET A 401 -10.35 -5.09 -26.82
N VAL A 402 -10.96 -4.14 -27.54
CA VAL A 402 -11.17 -2.76 -27.06
C VAL A 402 -11.94 -2.76 -25.73
N VAL A 403 -13.07 -3.47 -25.66
CA VAL A 403 -13.90 -3.52 -24.46
C VAL A 403 -13.12 -4.08 -23.27
N VAL A 404 -12.42 -5.20 -23.47
CA VAL A 404 -11.64 -5.84 -22.40
C VAL A 404 -10.51 -4.92 -21.91
N MET A 405 -9.85 -4.19 -22.82
CA MET A 405 -8.78 -3.26 -22.44
C MET A 405 -9.30 -2.04 -21.68
N VAL A 406 -10.42 -1.44 -22.09
CA VAL A 406 -11.04 -0.32 -21.38
C VAL A 406 -11.50 -0.75 -19.99
N LEU A 407 -12.17 -1.90 -19.89
CA LEU A 407 -12.58 -2.45 -18.59
C LEU A 407 -11.36 -2.74 -17.70
N GLY A 408 -10.29 -3.31 -18.26
CA GLY A 408 -9.03 -3.54 -17.55
C GLY A 408 -8.40 -2.26 -17.01
N PHE A 409 -8.46 -1.15 -17.76
CA PHE A 409 -8.02 0.16 -17.29
C PHE A 409 -8.87 0.64 -16.10
N LEU A 410 -10.20 0.62 -16.25
CA LEU A 410 -11.11 1.15 -15.24
C LEU A 410 -11.05 0.35 -13.94
N VAL A 411 -11.04 -0.98 -13.99
CA VAL A 411 -11.01 -1.84 -12.80
C VAL A 411 -9.79 -1.54 -11.90
N CYS A 412 -8.70 -1.04 -12.46
CA CYS A 412 -7.42 -1.03 -11.75
C CYS A 412 -6.98 0.37 -11.35
N TRP A 413 -7.38 1.37 -12.12
CA TRP A 413 -7.03 2.75 -11.86
C TRP A 413 -8.20 3.58 -11.34
N MET A 414 -9.45 3.25 -11.71
CA MET A 414 -10.61 4.01 -11.23
C MET A 414 -10.81 3.89 -9.72
N PRO A 415 -10.74 2.70 -9.07
CA PRO A 415 -10.90 2.64 -7.62
C PRO A 415 -9.90 3.52 -6.87
N TYR A 416 -8.66 3.55 -7.36
CA TYR A 416 -7.58 4.33 -6.75
C TYR A 416 -7.79 5.84 -6.97
N ALA A 417 -8.09 6.25 -8.20
CA ALA A 417 -8.35 7.64 -8.56
C ALA A 417 -9.59 8.19 -7.83
N SER A 418 -10.68 7.43 -7.80
CA SER A 418 -11.92 7.80 -7.12
C SER A 418 -11.72 7.89 -5.60
N PHE A 419 -10.98 6.95 -5.00
CA PHE A 419 -10.67 7.00 -3.58
C PHE A 419 -9.79 8.20 -3.23
N ALA A 420 -8.71 8.45 -3.98
CA ALA A 420 -7.84 9.61 -3.76
C ALA A 420 -8.60 10.94 -3.88
N LEU A 421 -9.47 11.08 -4.89
CA LEU A 421 -10.34 12.26 -5.01
C LEU A 421 -11.33 12.39 -3.88
N TRP A 422 -11.92 11.28 -3.43
CA TRP A 422 -12.87 11.30 -2.32
C TRP A 422 -12.20 11.79 -1.03
N VAL A 423 -10.99 11.30 -0.71
CA VAL A 423 -10.24 11.72 0.47
C VAL A 423 -9.92 13.22 0.43
N VAL A 424 -9.50 13.74 -0.74
CA VAL A 424 -9.19 15.19 -0.88
C VAL A 424 -10.42 16.08 -0.75
N ASN A 425 -11.59 15.61 -1.21
CA ASN A 425 -12.85 16.36 -1.17
C ASN A 425 -13.62 16.23 0.16
N ASN A 426 -13.41 15.16 0.93
CA ASN A 426 -14.12 14.88 2.18
C ASN A 426 -13.18 14.94 3.39
N ARG A 427 -12.53 16.09 3.56
CA ARG A 427 -11.50 16.29 4.59
C ARG A 427 -12.08 16.15 5.99
N GLY A 428 -11.32 15.53 6.88
CA GLY A 428 -11.69 15.33 8.29
C GLY A 428 -12.67 14.17 8.52
N HIS A 429 -13.19 13.54 7.47
CA HIS A 429 -13.98 12.31 7.62
C HIS A 429 -13.07 11.11 7.87
N SER A 430 -13.39 10.36 8.92
CA SER A 430 -12.78 9.05 9.17
C SER A 430 -13.24 8.05 8.11
N PHE A 431 -12.32 7.22 7.64
CA PHE A 431 -12.61 6.10 6.73
C PHE A 431 -11.85 4.86 7.18
N ASP A 432 -12.35 3.68 6.80
CA ASP A 432 -11.67 2.42 7.05
C ASP A 432 -10.42 2.32 6.15
N LEU A 433 -9.26 2.03 6.73
CA LEU A 433 -7.99 1.88 6.03
C LEU A 433 -7.97 0.73 5.02
N ARG A 434 -8.89 -0.24 5.14
CA ARG A 434 -9.11 -1.29 4.13
C ARG A 434 -9.60 -0.69 2.81
N LEU A 435 -10.39 0.40 2.86
CA LEU A 435 -10.86 1.11 1.66
C LEU A 435 -9.74 1.83 0.92
N ALA A 436 -8.64 2.16 1.62
CA ALA A 436 -7.41 2.65 0.99
C ALA A 436 -6.52 1.51 0.47
N THR A 437 -6.51 0.37 1.16
CA THR A 437 -5.65 -0.77 0.82
C THR A 437 -6.12 -1.51 -0.43
N ILE A 438 -7.43 -1.73 -0.55
CA ILE A 438 -8.01 -2.49 -1.65
C ILE A 438 -7.67 -1.86 -3.02
N PRO A 439 -7.88 -0.55 -3.25
CA PRO A 439 -7.50 0.09 -4.52
C PRO A 439 -6.00 -0.02 -4.85
N SER A 440 -5.13 0.07 -3.84
CA SER A 440 -3.68 -0.13 -4.02
C SER A 440 -3.36 -1.55 -4.50
N CYS A 441 -4.05 -2.55 -3.95
CA CYS A 441 -3.87 -3.93 -4.35
C CYS A 441 -4.36 -4.17 -5.79
N PHE A 442 -5.48 -3.56 -6.17
CA PHE A 442 -6.02 -3.63 -7.54
C PHE A 442 -5.11 -2.96 -8.56
N SER A 443 -4.50 -1.81 -8.23
CA SER A 443 -3.55 -1.17 -9.15
C SER A 443 -2.31 -2.04 -9.38
N LYS A 444 -1.81 -2.74 -8.35
CA LYS A 444 -0.70 -3.71 -8.48
C LYS A 444 -1.09 -4.98 -9.25
N ALA A 445 -2.37 -5.37 -9.25
CA ALA A 445 -2.86 -6.50 -10.05
C ALA A 445 -2.69 -6.29 -11.57
N SER A 446 -2.46 -5.04 -12.01
CA SER A 446 -2.13 -4.66 -13.39
C SER A 446 -0.92 -5.34 -13.96
N THR A 447 -0.02 -5.79 -13.11
CA THR A 447 1.13 -6.59 -13.53
C THR A 447 0.73 -7.94 -14.11
N VAL A 448 -0.42 -8.51 -13.73
CA VAL A 448 -0.87 -9.83 -14.17
C VAL A 448 -1.90 -9.72 -15.29
N TYR A 449 -3.00 -9.01 -15.08
CA TYR A 449 -4.11 -9.06 -16.04
C TYR A 449 -3.77 -8.34 -17.35
N ASN A 450 -2.95 -7.27 -17.34
CA ASN A 450 -2.57 -6.58 -18.58
C ASN A 450 -1.89 -7.57 -19.55
N PRO A 451 -0.79 -8.25 -19.20
CA PRO A 451 -0.20 -9.28 -20.06
C PRO A 451 -1.17 -10.39 -20.43
N VAL A 452 -2.01 -10.87 -19.51
CA VAL A 452 -3.01 -11.90 -19.82
C VAL A 452 -3.94 -11.46 -20.95
N ILE A 453 -4.45 -10.23 -20.90
CA ILE A 453 -5.28 -9.66 -21.97
C ILE A 453 -4.52 -9.65 -23.29
N TYR A 454 -3.28 -9.16 -23.32
CA TYR A 454 -2.51 -9.07 -24.57
C TYR A 454 -2.11 -10.43 -25.13
N VAL A 455 -1.68 -11.36 -24.28
CA VAL A 455 -1.25 -12.70 -24.68
C VAL A 455 -2.43 -13.53 -25.15
N LEU A 456 -3.57 -13.49 -24.46
CA LEU A 456 -4.74 -14.27 -24.85
C LEU A 456 -5.43 -13.73 -26.11
N LEU A 457 -5.46 -12.41 -26.28
CA LEU A 457 -6.14 -11.76 -27.40
C LEU A 457 -5.25 -11.63 -28.64
N ASN A 458 -3.92 -11.72 -28.51
CA ASN A 458 -3.02 -11.74 -29.66
C ASN A 458 -2.64 -13.19 -30.01
N LYS A 459 -3.32 -13.74 -31.03
CA LYS A 459 -3.08 -15.11 -31.52
C LYS A 459 -1.61 -15.38 -31.85
N GLN A 460 -0.90 -14.41 -32.45
CA GLN A 460 0.50 -14.57 -32.82
C GLN A 460 1.39 -14.72 -31.57
N PHE A 461 1.17 -13.90 -30.55
CA PHE A 461 1.86 -14.01 -29.27
C PHE A 461 1.54 -15.32 -28.57
N ARG A 462 0.26 -15.69 -28.52
CA ARG A 462 -0.21 -16.94 -27.88
C ARG A 462 0.47 -18.16 -28.48
N SER A 463 0.50 -18.28 -29.81
CA SER A 463 1.12 -19.42 -30.49
C SER A 463 2.64 -19.47 -30.22
N CYS A 464 3.33 -18.34 -30.29
CA CYS A 464 4.76 -18.26 -29.98
C CYS A 464 5.07 -18.61 -28.51
N MET A 465 4.24 -18.20 -27.56
CA MET A 465 4.42 -18.53 -26.14
C MET A 465 4.15 -20.01 -25.85
N LEU A 466 3.11 -20.60 -26.45
CA LEU A 466 2.81 -22.04 -26.32
C LEU A 466 3.92 -22.92 -26.89
N MET A 467 4.50 -22.54 -28.04
CA MET A 467 5.66 -23.23 -28.60
C MET A 467 6.86 -23.18 -27.64
N MET A 468 7.13 -22.02 -27.02
CA MET A 468 8.24 -21.85 -26.09
C MET A 468 8.07 -22.65 -24.79
N LEU A 469 6.82 -22.89 -24.36
CA LEU A 469 6.49 -23.72 -23.18
C LEU A 469 6.43 -25.23 -23.50
N GLY A 470 6.72 -25.64 -24.74
CA GLY A 470 6.64 -27.05 -25.15
C GLY A 470 5.20 -27.60 -25.24
N MET A 471 4.19 -26.72 -25.19
CA MET A 471 2.77 -27.06 -25.26
C MET A 471 2.18 -26.86 -26.67
N GLY A 472 3.02 -26.59 -27.67
CA GLY A 472 2.60 -26.44 -29.05
C GLY A 472 2.33 -27.78 -29.69
N GLY A 473 1.06 -28.10 -29.96
CA GLY A 473 0.70 -29.14 -30.92
C GLY A 473 1.22 -28.74 -32.30
N GLY A 474 1.98 -29.62 -32.94
CA GLY A 474 2.41 -29.43 -34.31
C GLY A 474 1.19 -29.52 -35.23
N GLU A 475 0.81 -28.41 -35.85
CA GLU A 475 0.26 -28.32 -37.21
C GLU A 475 -0.08 -26.86 -37.57
N GLU A 476 -0.12 -26.62 -38.87
CA GLU A 476 -0.19 -25.35 -39.57
C GLU A 476 -1.46 -24.53 -39.26
N GLU A 477 -1.34 -23.43 -38.51
CA GLU A 477 -2.22 -22.26 -38.64
C GLU A 477 -1.41 -20.95 -38.75
N ALA A 478 -0.21 -21.04 -39.33
CA ALA A 478 0.66 -19.90 -39.61
C ALA A 478 0.67 -19.54 -41.11
N SER A 479 -0.49 -19.60 -41.77
CA SER A 479 -0.69 -18.93 -43.05
C SER A 479 -1.77 -17.86 -42.90
N THR A 480 -1.47 -16.69 -43.48
CA THR A 480 -2.33 -15.51 -43.66
C THR A 480 -2.86 -14.78 -42.41
N SER A 481 -1.96 -14.04 -41.75
CA SER A 481 -2.28 -12.65 -41.38
C SER A 481 -1.07 -11.74 -41.56
N VAL A 482 -0.61 -11.63 -42.82
CA VAL A 482 -0.19 -10.30 -43.26
C VAL A 482 -1.38 -9.39 -43.00
N THR A 483 -1.13 -8.22 -42.42
CA THR A 483 -2.11 -7.17 -42.16
C THR A 483 -2.80 -6.78 -43.48
N GLU A 484 -3.80 -7.54 -43.93
CA GLU A 484 -4.66 -7.21 -45.08
C GLU A 484 -5.66 -6.09 -44.75
N VAL A 485 -5.44 -5.36 -43.67
CA VAL A 485 -6.08 -4.04 -43.47
C VAL A 485 -5.29 -2.94 -44.21
N SER A 486 -4.06 -3.20 -44.66
CA SER A 486 -3.25 -2.23 -45.41
C SER A 486 -3.59 -2.10 -46.89
N LYS A 487 -4.45 -2.97 -47.45
CA LYS A 487 -4.85 -2.94 -48.87
C LYS A 487 -6.24 -2.37 -49.15
N VAL A 488 -6.97 -1.90 -48.14
CA VAL A 488 -8.23 -1.17 -48.36
C VAL A 488 -7.95 0.31 -48.15
N GLY A 489 -7.33 0.94 -49.16
CA GLY A 489 -7.41 2.39 -49.32
C GLY A 489 -8.79 2.74 -49.88
N PRO A 490 -9.39 3.89 -49.50
CA PRO A 490 -10.53 4.41 -50.24
C PRO A 490 -10.07 4.76 -51.66
N VAL A 491 -10.92 4.46 -52.65
CA VAL A 491 -10.84 5.11 -53.97
C VAL A 491 -11.15 6.58 -53.81
#